data_AF-A0A800C9W6-F1
#
_entry.id   AF-A0A800C9W6-F1
#
_cell.length_a   1.000
_cell.length_b   1.000
_cell.length_c   1.000
_cell.angle_alpha   90.00
_cell.angle_beta   90.00
_cell.angle_gamma   90.00
#
_symmetry.space_group_name_H-M   'P 1'
#
loop_
_entity.id
_entity.type
_entity.pdbx_description
1 polymer ?
#
loop_
_entity_poly.entity_id
_entity_poly.type
_entity_poly.pdbx_seq_one_letter_code
_entity_poly.pdbx_strand_id
1 'polypeptide(L)'
;MKTLRSASFWTALLLTIFAIAPLLRPGYFWAAHDARHDVYFILQYNITWNEGVLFPRWSPDWAFGYGYPFFNIYAPGATFLGTLLYRTLHLSLENAVKATFIVTLLISAWGMWLFVRDWLDERAALVAAAAYVYAPYHLLDVYVRAAMAENLALALLPLSLWAVRRAVFRPGPLTIALTALTYAAIHLSSNLVALLFTPVLGLYLLFLACRRLASEKPPLFSSASLRPFSFPRGKLCVRRLLAPAAGLVLGVALAAFFILPALLESKFVNREQWYGGYYDFHDHFVYFAQLFDPRWGFGISTPGPNDPLSYQLGLALVVLAALAGWVWWKR
;
A
#
# COMPACT_ATOMS: atom_id res chain seq x y z
N MET A 1 19.81 -13.02 -3.25
CA MET A 1 20.90 -13.50 -2.37
C MET A 1 21.50 -12.44 -1.45
N LYS A 2 21.65 -11.15 -1.83
CA LYS A 2 22.22 -10.13 -0.91
C LYS A 2 21.32 -9.71 0.27
N THR A 3 19.99 -9.68 0.10
CA THR A 3 19.06 -9.28 1.18
C THR A 3 19.07 -10.23 2.38
N LEU A 4 18.98 -11.54 2.15
CA LEU A 4 18.90 -12.55 3.22
C LEU A 4 20.18 -12.67 4.07
N ARG A 5 21.29 -12.09 3.61
CA ARG A 5 22.57 -12.04 4.35
C ARG A 5 22.72 -10.78 5.21
N SER A 6 21.80 -9.83 5.13
CA SER A 6 21.90 -8.58 5.89
C SER A 6 21.33 -8.74 7.30
N ALA A 7 22.15 -8.45 8.31
CA ALA A 7 21.70 -8.41 9.70
C ALA A 7 20.64 -7.34 9.94
N SER A 8 20.72 -6.20 9.25
CA SER A 8 19.74 -5.10 9.39
C SER A 8 18.35 -5.52 8.90
N PHE A 9 18.27 -6.32 7.84
CA PHE A 9 17.01 -6.88 7.34
C PHE A 9 16.33 -7.75 8.40
N TRP A 10 17.06 -8.71 8.97
CA TRP A 10 16.53 -9.57 10.02
C TRP A 10 16.18 -8.79 11.29
N THR A 11 16.97 -7.77 11.62
CA THR A 11 16.66 -6.87 12.75
C THR A 11 15.35 -6.12 12.51
N ALA A 12 15.09 -5.63 11.29
CA ALA A 12 13.83 -4.95 10.96
C ALA A 12 12.63 -5.89 11.13
N LEU A 13 12.75 -7.15 10.69
CA LEU A 13 11.70 -8.15 10.89
C LEU A 13 11.53 -8.52 12.38
N LEU A 14 12.63 -8.67 13.11
CA LEU A 14 12.60 -8.93 14.55
C LEU A 14 11.90 -7.80 15.31
N LEU A 15 12.20 -6.55 14.97
CA LEU A 15 11.52 -5.39 15.56
C LEU A 15 10.04 -5.35 15.19
N THR A 16 9.62 -5.90 14.06
CA THR A 16 8.20 -6.00 13.68
C THR A 16 7.42 -6.93 14.61
N ILE A 17 8.09 -7.84 15.33
CA ILE A 17 7.43 -8.78 16.24
C ILE A 17 6.67 -8.06 17.36
N PHE A 18 7.14 -6.91 17.87
CA PHE A 18 6.38 -6.21 18.92
C PHE A 18 5.07 -5.62 18.40
N ALA A 19 5.03 -5.19 17.13
CA ALA A 19 3.80 -4.80 16.44
C ALA A 19 2.92 -6.01 16.08
N ILE A 20 3.45 -7.23 16.03
CA ILE A 20 2.68 -8.47 15.78
C ILE A 20 2.16 -9.09 17.08
N ALA A 21 2.89 -8.94 18.18
CA ALA A 21 2.64 -9.65 19.43
C ALA A 21 1.19 -9.55 19.95
N PRO A 22 0.49 -8.40 19.86
CA PRO A 22 -0.93 -8.33 20.25
C PRO A 22 -1.84 -9.24 19.42
N LEU A 23 -1.57 -9.43 18.13
CA LEU A 23 -2.36 -10.30 17.24
C LEU A 23 -2.22 -11.78 17.60
N LEU A 24 -1.08 -12.18 18.19
CA LEU A 24 -0.82 -13.56 18.62
C LEU A 24 -1.54 -13.94 19.92
N ARG A 25 -2.14 -12.98 20.63
CA ARG A 25 -2.90 -13.27 21.86
C ARG A 25 -4.17 -14.06 21.56
N PRO A 26 -4.61 -14.97 22.44
CA PRO A 26 -5.92 -15.62 22.33
C PRO A 26 -7.07 -14.59 22.26
N GLY A 27 -8.18 -14.96 21.61
CA GLY A 27 -9.33 -14.09 21.40
C GLY A 27 -9.23 -13.26 20.12
N TYR A 28 -10.19 -12.37 19.88
CA TYR A 28 -10.23 -11.51 18.69
C TYR A 28 -10.79 -10.13 19.02
N PHE A 29 -10.29 -9.10 18.33
CA PHE A 29 -10.57 -7.69 18.61
C PHE A 29 -11.90 -7.23 17.98
N TRP A 30 -13.01 -7.88 18.38
CA TRP A 30 -14.37 -7.66 17.84
C TRP A 30 -14.91 -6.22 17.90
N ALA A 31 -14.25 -5.34 18.65
CA ALA A 31 -14.63 -3.94 18.81
C ALA A 31 -13.98 -3.00 17.78
N ALA A 32 -12.96 -3.44 17.04
CA ALA A 32 -12.40 -2.64 15.95
C ALA A 32 -13.43 -2.50 14.82
N HIS A 33 -13.34 -1.40 14.07
CA HIS A 33 -14.41 -0.93 13.18
C HIS A 33 -14.82 -1.99 12.14
N ASP A 34 -13.85 -2.59 11.47
CA ASP A 34 -14.06 -3.56 10.37
C ASP A 34 -13.86 -5.02 10.78
N ALA A 35 -13.48 -5.31 12.03
CA ALA A 35 -13.11 -6.66 12.47
C ALA A 35 -14.21 -7.71 12.22
N ARG A 36 -15.48 -7.34 12.44
CA ARG A 36 -16.61 -8.24 12.15
C ARG A 36 -16.77 -8.49 10.66
N HIS A 37 -16.59 -7.45 9.86
CA HIS A 37 -16.70 -7.52 8.41
C HIS A 37 -15.63 -8.44 7.82
N ASP A 38 -14.37 -8.30 8.24
CA ASP A 38 -13.27 -9.13 7.71
C ASP A 38 -13.50 -10.64 7.90
N VAL A 39 -13.99 -11.05 9.08
CA VAL A 39 -14.35 -12.46 9.35
C VAL A 39 -15.43 -12.94 8.37
N TYR A 40 -16.47 -12.12 8.19
CA TYR A 40 -17.59 -12.45 7.32
C TYR A 40 -17.22 -12.43 5.83
N PHE A 41 -16.29 -11.55 5.45
CA PHE A 41 -15.74 -11.45 4.10
C PHE A 41 -14.97 -12.72 3.74
N ILE A 42 -14.07 -13.18 4.61
CA ILE A 42 -13.34 -14.45 4.42
C ILE A 42 -14.29 -15.64 4.35
N LEU A 43 -15.31 -15.68 5.22
CA LEU A 43 -16.31 -16.74 5.22
C LEU A 43 -17.03 -16.84 3.87
N GLN A 44 -17.60 -15.73 3.39
CA GLN A 44 -18.32 -15.74 2.10
C GLN A 44 -17.42 -16.04 0.92
N TYR A 45 -16.22 -15.45 0.90
CA TYR A 45 -15.25 -15.72 -0.14
C TYR A 45 -14.93 -17.22 -0.19
N ASN A 46 -14.76 -17.86 0.97
CA ASN A 46 -14.48 -19.29 1.06
C ASN A 46 -15.65 -20.17 0.59
N ILE A 47 -16.90 -19.77 0.83
CA ILE A 47 -18.09 -20.48 0.32
C ILE A 47 -18.04 -20.54 -1.21
N THR A 48 -17.92 -19.39 -1.86
CA THR A 48 -17.83 -19.31 -3.32
C THR A 48 -16.57 -19.97 -3.89
N TRP A 49 -15.45 -19.95 -3.14
CA TRP A 49 -14.26 -20.69 -3.53
C TRP A 49 -14.52 -22.20 -3.57
N ASN A 50 -15.26 -22.74 -2.58
CA ASN A 50 -15.62 -24.17 -2.56
C ASN A 50 -16.49 -24.59 -3.75
N GLU A 51 -17.20 -23.64 -4.36
CA GLU A 51 -17.97 -23.84 -5.59
C GLU A 51 -17.12 -23.74 -6.87
N GLY A 52 -15.79 -23.56 -6.73
CA GLY A 52 -14.85 -23.43 -7.84
C GLY A 52 -14.64 -22.00 -8.35
N VAL A 53 -15.21 -21.00 -7.68
CA VAL A 53 -15.08 -19.59 -8.06
C VAL A 53 -13.91 -18.94 -7.31
N LEU A 54 -12.74 -18.89 -7.95
CA LEU A 54 -11.52 -18.34 -7.36
C LEU A 54 -11.61 -16.83 -7.08
N PHE A 55 -12.33 -16.10 -7.94
CA PHE A 55 -12.56 -14.66 -7.83
C PHE A 55 -14.07 -14.41 -7.75
N PRO A 56 -14.65 -14.54 -6.55
CA PRO A 56 -16.05 -14.31 -6.31
C PRO A 56 -16.43 -12.88 -6.64
N ARG A 57 -17.62 -12.69 -7.19
CA ARG A 57 -18.26 -11.37 -7.36
C ARG A 57 -19.46 -11.21 -6.45
N TRP A 58 -20.12 -12.32 -6.16
CA TRP A 58 -21.38 -12.40 -5.44
C TRP A 58 -21.18 -13.14 -4.13
N SER A 59 -21.65 -12.57 -3.03
CA SER A 59 -21.64 -13.20 -1.70
C SER A 59 -23.04 -13.77 -1.43
N PRO A 60 -23.23 -15.10 -1.45
CA PRO A 60 -24.56 -15.72 -1.50
C PRO A 60 -25.41 -15.49 -0.24
N ASP A 61 -24.82 -15.52 0.96
CA ASP A 61 -25.62 -15.45 2.19
C ASP A 61 -25.94 -14.01 2.62
N TRP A 62 -25.36 -13.02 1.94
CA TRP A 62 -25.58 -11.62 2.26
C TRP A 62 -26.98 -11.18 1.86
N ALA A 63 -27.42 -10.06 2.45
CA ALA A 63 -28.78 -9.56 2.27
C ALA A 63 -29.83 -10.67 2.49
N PHE A 64 -29.77 -11.37 3.63
CA PHE A 64 -30.71 -12.45 3.99
C PHE A 64 -30.79 -13.62 2.97
N GLY A 65 -29.68 -13.92 2.27
CA GLY A 65 -29.62 -15.01 1.29
C GLY A 65 -30.07 -14.65 -0.13
N TYR A 66 -30.46 -13.40 -0.39
CA TYR A 66 -30.62 -12.89 -1.77
C TYR A 66 -29.27 -12.70 -2.47
N GLY A 67 -28.22 -12.58 -1.65
CA GLY A 67 -26.84 -12.35 -2.02
C GLY A 67 -26.54 -10.92 -2.44
N TYR A 68 -25.25 -10.58 -2.46
CA TYR A 68 -24.78 -9.20 -2.61
C TYR A 68 -23.51 -9.13 -3.45
N PRO A 69 -23.41 -8.22 -4.45
CA PRO A 69 -22.27 -8.13 -5.37
C PRO A 69 -21.06 -7.39 -4.77
N PHE A 70 -20.63 -7.77 -3.56
CA PHE A 70 -19.63 -7.00 -2.81
C PHE A 70 -18.29 -6.93 -3.52
N PHE A 71 -17.73 -8.10 -3.87
CA PHE A 71 -16.41 -8.21 -4.49
C PHE A 71 -16.41 -7.78 -5.97
N ASN A 72 -17.57 -7.39 -6.50
CA ASN A 72 -17.67 -6.74 -7.80
C ASN A 72 -17.26 -5.26 -7.74
N ILE A 73 -17.38 -4.62 -6.56
CA ILE A 73 -17.05 -3.20 -6.36
C ILE A 73 -15.92 -3.01 -5.33
N TYR A 74 -15.89 -3.85 -4.28
CA TYR A 74 -14.87 -3.84 -3.25
C TYR A 74 -13.71 -4.75 -3.64
N ALA A 75 -12.48 -4.26 -3.50
CA ALA A 75 -11.30 -4.95 -4.00
C ALA A 75 -11.05 -6.27 -3.23
N PRO A 76 -10.91 -7.42 -3.92
CA PRO A 76 -10.94 -8.73 -3.26
C PRO A 76 -9.61 -9.17 -2.65
N GLY A 77 -8.49 -8.50 -2.94
CA GLY A 77 -7.13 -8.99 -2.70
C GLY A 77 -6.80 -9.28 -1.24
N ALA A 78 -7.24 -8.42 -0.32
CA ALA A 78 -7.05 -8.66 1.12
C ALA A 78 -7.86 -9.87 1.62
N THR A 79 -9.12 -9.97 1.18
CA THR A 79 -9.99 -11.10 1.53
C THR A 79 -9.50 -12.41 0.90
N PHE A 80 -8.98 -12.35 -0.33
CA PHE A 80 -8.34 -13.46 -1.01
C PHE A 80 -7.13 -13.95 -0.21
N LEU A 81 -6.25 -13.05 0.26
CA LEU A 81 -5.12 -13.41 1.11
C LEU A 81 -5.58 -14.06 2.41
N GLY A 82 -6.58 -13.49 3.09
CA GLY A 82 -7.15 -14.08 4.30
C GLY A 82 -7.75 -15.46 4.07
N THR A 83 -8.49 -15.64 2.98
CA THR A 83 -9.06 -16.94 2.58
C THR A 83 -7.98 -17.95 2.23
N LEU A 84 -6.92 -17.53 1.53
CA LEU A 84 -5.79 -18.38 1.22
C LEU A 84 -5.09 -18.87 2.51
N LEU A 85 -4.87 -17.97 3.47
CA LEU A 85 -4.26 -18.32 4.77
C LEU A 85 -5.17 -19.22 5.59
N TYR A 86 -6.47 -18.93 5.63
CA TYR A 86 -7.50 -19.77 6.26
C TYR A 86 -7.40 -21.21 5.76
N ARG A 87 -7.39 -21.40 4.42
CA ARG A 87 -7.38 -22.73 3.80
C ARG A 87 -6.04 -23.45 3.92
N THR A 88 -4.92 -22.75 3.72
CA THR A 88 -3.60 -23.39 3.66
C THR A 88 -3.05 -23.74 5.03
N LEU A 89 -3.34 -22.90 6.04
CA LEU A 89 -2.87 -23.08 7.40
C LEU A 89 -3.93 -23.69 8.32
N HIS A 90 -5.13 -23.99 7.81
CA HIS A 90 -6.25 -24.55 8.56
C HIS A 90 -6.59 -23.71 9.82
N LEU A 91 -6.57 -22.38 9.67
CA LEU A 91 -6.84 -21.45 10.76
C LEU A 91 -8.34 -21.32 11.01
N SER A 92 -8.72 -20.83 12.18
CA SER A 92 -10.06 -20.24 12.34
C SER A 92 -10.18 -18.94 11.52
N LEU A 93 -11.40 -18.47 11.27
CA LEU A 93 -11.62 -17.23 10.51
C LEU A 93 -10.96 -16.02 11.20
N GLU A 94 -11.08 -15.91 12.52
CA GLU A 94 -10.45 -14.83 13.28
C GLU A 94 -8.93 -14.87 13.19
N ASN A 95 -8.36 -16.08 13.25
CA ASN A 95 -6.92 -16.28 13.12
C ASN A 95 -6.44 -16.03 11.69
N ALA A 96 -7.27 -16.26 10.68
CA ALA A 96 -6.96 -15.91 9.29
C ALA A 96 -6.92 -14.38 9.08
N VAL A 97 -7.83 -13.62 9.69
CA VAL A 97 -7.76 -12.15 9.69
C VAL A 97 -6.48 -11.67 10.36
N LYS A 98 -6.19 -12.17 11.57
CA LYS A 98 -4.93 -11.85 12.28
C LYS A 98 -3.69 -12.22 11.47
N ALA A 99 -3.66 -13.40 10.85
CA ALA A 99 -2.55 -13.83 10.01
C ALA A 99 -2.37 -12.90 8.80
N THR A 100 -3.47 -12.38 8.24
CA THR A 100 -3.41 -11.38 7.17
C THR A 100 -2.73 -10.11 7.65
N PHE A 101 -3.13 -9.56 8.80
CA PHE A 101 -2.45 -8.40 9.39
C PHE A 101 -0.97 -8.66 9.67
N ILE A 102 -0.61 -9.83 10.21
CA ILE A 102 0.78 -10.23 10.42
C ILE A 102 1.57 -10.20 9.10
N VAL A 103 1.03 -10.80 8.04
CA VAL A 103 1.67 -10.79 6.71
C VAL A 103 1.84 -9.36 6.20
N THR A 104 0.83 -8.50 6.32
CA THR A 104 0.93 -7.11 5.87
C THR A 104 1.97 -6.29 6.65
N LEU A 105 2.11 -6.50 7.97
CA LEU A 105 3.15 -5.85 8.78
C LEU A 105 4.56 -6.29 8.35
N LEU A 106 4.74 -7.59 8.08
CA LEU A 106 6.02 -8.13 7.58
C LEU A 106 6.36 -7.60 6.18
N ILE A 107 5.36 -7.52 5.28
CA ILE A 107 5.52 -6.94 3.94
C ILE A 107 5.88 -5.45 4.05
N SER A 108 5.26 -4.70 4.96
CA SER A 108 5.55 -3.30 5.22
C SER A 108 7.01 -3.08 5.63
N ALA A 109 7.49 -3.85 6.61
CA ALA A 109 8.87 -3.80 7.07
C ALA A 109 9.85 -4.15 5.94
N TRP A 110 9.59 -5.25 5.25
CA TRP A 110 10.43 -5.73 4.15
C TRP A 110 10.49 -4.74 2.99
N GLY A 111 9.33 -4.25 2.56
CA GLY A 111 9.18 -3.32 1.46
C GLY A 111 9.87 -2.00 1.72
N MET A 112 9.65 -1.42 2.90
CA MET A 112 10.28 -0.16 3.27
C MET A 112 11.80 -0.30 3.39
N TRP A 113 12.27 -1.41 4.00
CA TRP A 113 13.70 -1.69 4.07
C TRP A 113 14.32 -1.82 2.67
N LEU A 114 13.68 -2.54 1.74
CA LEU A 114 14.15 -2.67 0.35
C LEU A 114 14.20 -1.32 -0.35
N PHE A 115 13.15 -0.51 -0.20
CA PHE A 115 13.02 0.79 -0.82
C PHE A 115 14.14 1.75 -0.37
N VAL A 116 14.30 1.94 0.94
CA VAL A 116 15.24 2.91 1.49
C VAL A 116 16.69 2.46 1.33
N ARG A 117 16.98 1.15 1.42
CA ARG A 117 18.34 0.64 1.15
C ARG A 117 18.79 0.94 -0.28
N ASP A 118 17.88 1.00 -1.24
CA ASP A 118 18.22 1.32 -2.64
C ASP A 118 18.45 2.83 -2.90
N TRP A 119 18.15 3.66 -1.91
CA TRP A 119 18.40 5.10 -1.90
C TRP A 119 19.61 5.48 -1.05
N LEU A 120 19.75 4.87 0.12
CA LEU A 120 20.72 5.22 1.15
C LEU A 120 21.56 3.99 1.49
N ASP A 121 21.54 3.55 2.75
CA ASP A 121 22.27 2.41 3.27
C ASP A 121 21.38 1.50 4.13
N GLU A 122 21.98 0.41 4.63
CA GLU A 122 21.27 -0.59 5.43
C GLU A 122 20.81 -0.09 6.81
N ARG A 123 21.51 0.89 7.41
CA ARG A 123 21.13 1.45 8.72
C ARG A 123 19.93 2.37 8.57
N ALA A 124 19.96 3.25 7.56
CA ALA A 124 18.81 4.08 7.21
C ALA A 124 17.59 3.23 6.85
N ALA A 125 17.78 2.12 6.13
CA ALA A 125 16.72 1.18 5.80
C ALA A 125 16.08 0.51 7.02
N LEU A 126 16.89 0.12 8.02
CA LEU A 126 16.39 -0.42 9.29
C LEU A 126 15.50 0.60 10.02
N VAL A 127 15.99 1.84 10.16
CA VAL A 127 15.24 2.91 10.83
C VAL A 127 13.95 3.21 10.09
N ALA A 128 13.98 3.31 8.77
CA ALA A 128 12.79 3.58 7.96
C ALA A 128 11.76 2.44 8.04
N ALA A 129 12.21 1.18 8.03
CA ALA A 129 11.31 0.04 8.18
C ALA A 129 10.60 0.02 9.53
N ALA A 130 11.34 0.26 10.62
CA ALA A 130 10.75 0.40 11.95
C ALA A 130 9.79 1.60 12.00
N ALA A 131 10.22 2.78 11.53
CA ALA A 131 9.40 3.97 11.48
C ALA A 131 8.08 3.77 10.71
N TYR A 132 8.12 3.01 9.60
CA TYR A 132 6.94 2.74 8.79
C TYR A 132 5.97 1.76 9.47
N VAL A 133 6.48 0.66 10.04
CA VAL A 133 5.66 -0.31 10.78
C VAL A 133 4.98 0.36 11.98
N TYR A 134 5.73 1.18 12.73
CA TYR A 134 5.26 1.85 13.94
C TYR A 134 4.65 3.23 13.69
N ALA A 135 4.40 3.60 12.43
CA ALA A 135 3.69 4.82 12.13
C ALA A 135 2.31 4.76 12.80
N PRO A 136 1.89 5.79 13.56
CA PRO A 136 0.65 5.71 14.33
C PRO A 136 -0.56 5.35 13.49
N TYR A 137 -0.66 5.92 12.28
CA TYR A 137 -1.73 5.59 11.35
C TYR A 137 -1.72 4.11 10.93
N HIS A 138 -0.55 3.52 10.70
CA HIS A 138 -0.43 2.11 10.32
C HIS A 138 -0.83 1.18 11.47
N LEU A 139 -0.49 1.52 12.71
CA LEU A 139 -0.96 0.79 13.89
C LEU A 139 -2.47 0.99 14.13
N LEU A 140 -2.97 2.19 13.87
CA LEU A 140 -4.39 2.52 13.98
C LEU A 140 -5.22 1.73 12.96
N ASP A 141 -4.70 1.60 11.74
CA ASP A 141 -5.33 0.83 10.67
C ASP A 141 -5.50 -0.65 11.04
N VAL A 142 -4.52 -1.22 11.75
CA VAL A 142 -4.58 -2.60 12.26
C VAL A 142 -5.47 -2.72 13.49
N TYR A 143 -5.27 -1.87 14.51
CA TYR A 143 -5.76 -2.14 15.86
C TYR A 143 -7.04 -1.41 16.25
N VAL A 144 -7.39 -0.33 15.56
CA VAL A 144 -8.61 0.44 15.81
C VAL A 144 -9.60 0.22 14.67
N ARG A 145 -9.11 0.38 13.43
CA ARG A 145 -9.96 0.24 12.26
C ARG A 145 -10.13 -1.21 11.85
N ALA A 146 -9.06 -2.01 11.94
CA ALA A 146 -9.01 -3.32 11.30
C ALA A 146 -9.29 -3.25 9.80
N ALA A 147 -8.80 -2.21 9.11
CA ALA A 147 -9.09 -2.01 7.70
C ALA A 147 -8.16 -2.88 6.82
N MET A 148 -8.43 -4.19 6.75
CA MET A 148 -7.54 -5.18 6.12
C MET A 148 -7.17 -4.84 4.66
N ALA A 149 -8.13 -4.30 3.90
CA ALA A 149 -7.95 -3.85 2.52
C ALA A 149 -6.97 -2.69 2.38
N GLU A 150 -7.13 -1.66 3.22
CA GLU A 150 -6.25 -0.49 3.26
C GLU A 150 -4.84 -0.91 3.73
N ASN A 151 -4.75 -1.70 4.80
CA ASN A 151 -3.48 -2.11 5.37
C ASN A 151 -2.63 -2.95 4.39
N LEU A 152 -3.25 -3.85 3.61
CA LEU A 152 -2.54 -4.58 2.56
C LEU A 152 -2.03 -3.63 1.46
N ALA A 153 -2.85 -2.66 1.04
CA ALA A 153 -2.44 -1.69 0.04
C ALA A 153 -1.28 -0.81 0.55
N LEU A 154 -1.33 -0.35 1.81
CA LEU A 154 -0.26 0.39 2.48
C LEU A 154 1.04 -0.43 2.48
N ALA A 155 0.97 -1.69 2.91
CA ALA A 155 2.13 -2.58 2.94
C ALA A 155 2.84 -2.73 1.57
N LEU A 156 2.08 -2.65 0.47
CA LEU A 156 2.59 -2.78 -0.89
C LEU A 156 3.17 -1.47 -1.46
N LEU A 157 2.86 -0.29 -0.90
CA LEU A 157 3.34 0.99 -1.44
C LEU A 157 4.87 1.07 -1.53
N PRO A 158 5.65 0.72 -0.47
CA PRO A 158 7.10 0.79 -0.55
C PRO A 158 7.69 -0.18 -1.59
N LEU A 159 7.08 -1.36 -1.75
CA LEU A 159 7.48 -2.33 -2.77
C LEU A 159 7.22 -1.81 -4.19
N SER A 160 6.10 -1.12 -4.42
CA SER A 160 5.79 -0.50 -5.70
C SER A 160 6.77 0.64 -6.03
N LEU A 161 7.06 1.52 -5.06
CA LEU A 161 8.07 2.57 -5.22
C LEU A 161 9.46 1.98 -5.52
N TRP A 162 9.84 0.90 -4.83
CA TRP A 162 11.08 0.17 -5.08
C TRP A 162 11.12 -0.46 -6.48
N ALA A 163 10.04 -1.13 -6.89
CA ALA A 163 9.94 -1.78 -8.20
C ALA A 163 10.03 -0.77 -9.34
N VAL A 164 9.30 0.34 -9.26
CA VAL A 164 9.35 1.44 -10.24
C VAL A 164 10.76 2.03 -10.31
N ARG A 165 11.41 2.24 -9.17
CA ARG A 165 12.81 2.70 -9.14
C ARG A 165 13.74 1.74 -9.85
N ARG A 166 13.60 0.44 -9.59
CA ARG A 166 14.39 -0.59 -10.26
C ARG A 166 14.11 -0.65 -11.75
N ALA A 167 12.85 -0.52 -12.18
CA ALA A 167 12.47 -0.47 -13.59
C ALA A 167 13.05 0.75 -14.31
N VAL A 168 13.11 1.92 -13.64
CA VAL A 168 13.82 3.08 -14.15
C VAL A 168 15.30 2.75 -14.26
N PHE A 169 16.04 2.53 -13.17
CA PHE A 169 17.51 2.52 -13.22
C PHE A 169 18.12 1.23 -13.79
N ARG A 170 17.42 0.09 -13.71
CA ARG A 170 17.84 -1.24 -14.15
C ARG A 170 16.68 -1.91 -14.92
N PRO A 171 16.32 -1.38 -16.11
CA PRO A 171 15.18 -1.88 -16.88
C PRO A 171 15.42 -3.33 -17.32
N GLY A 172 14.40 -4.17 -17.17
CA GLY A 172 14.43 -5.58 -17.59
C GLY A 172 13.08 -6.25 -17.35
N PRO A 173 12.86 -7.47 -17.88
CA PRO A 173 11.57 -8.16 -17.77
C PRO A 173 11.15 -8.39 -16.31
N LEU A 174 12.10 -8.73 -15.44
CA LEU A 174 11.83 -8.90 -14.02
C LEU A 174 11.36 -7.61 -13.34
N THR A 175 11.96 -6.45 -13.65
CA THR A 175 11.56 -5.18 -13.01
C THR A 175 10.22 -4.67 -13.54
N ILE A 176 9.91 -4.96 -14.81
CA ILE A 176 8.58 -4.74 -15.40
C ILE A 176 7.55 -5.62 -14.68
N ALA A 177 7.81 -6.92 -14.55
CA ALA A 177 6.90 -7.85 -13.87
C ALA A 177 6.68 -7.48 -12.40
N LEU A 178 7.73 -7.11 -11.66
CA LEU A 178 7.61 -6.65 -10.28
C LEU A 178 6.77 -5.36 -10.17
N THR A 179 6.97 -4.42 -11.10
CA THR A 179 6.15 -3.19 -11.16
C THR A 179 4.69 -3.53 -11.44
N ALA A 180 4.43 -4.43 -12.39
CA ALA A 180 3.07 -4.87 -12.73
C ALA A 180 2.39 -5.58 -11.57
N LEU A 181 3.04 -6.55 -10.94
CA LEU A 181 2.49 -7.33 -9.84
C LEU A 181 2.20 -6.48 -8.61
N THR A 182 3.13 -5.60 -8.22
CA THR A 182 2.92 -4.72 -7.05
C THR A 182 1.83 -3.70 -7.31
N TYR A 183 1.76 -3.13 -8.51
CA TYR A 183 0.73 -2.16 -8.86
C TYR A 183 -0.65 -2.81 -9.01
N ALA A 184 -0.74 -3.98 -9.64
CA ALA A 184 -1.96 -4.78 -9.69
C ALA A 184 -2.45 -5.14 -8.28
N ALA A 185 -1.55 -5.58 -7.41
CA ALA A 185 -1.88 -5.95 -6.04
C ALA A 185 -2.43 -4.76 -5.24
N ILE A 186 -1.92 -3.53 -5.43
CA ILE A 186 -2.48 -2.32 -4.80
C ILE A 186 -3.93 -2.09 -5.27
N HIS A 187 -4.19 -2.15 -6.58
CA HIS A 187 -5.54 -2.00 -7.15
C HIS A 187 -6.50 -3.09 -6.67
N LEU A 188 -6.00 -4.32 -6.50
CA LEU A 188 -6.79 -5.43 -5.94
C LEU A 188 -6.94 -5.36 -4.42
N SER A 189 -6.18 -4.52 -3.72
CA SER A 189 -6.24 -4.41 -2.25
C SER A 189 -7.19 -3.31 -1.79
N SER A 190 -7.05 -2.10 -2.31
CA SER A 190 -7.91 -0.97 -1.94
C SER A 190 -8.04 0.04 -3.09
N ASN A 191 -9.30 0.28 -3.50
CA ASN A 191 -9.63 1.27 -4.53
C ASN A 191 -9.17 2.68 -4.13
N LEU A 192 -9.38 3.05 -2.86
CA LEU A 192 -9.05 4.37 -2.33
C LEU A 192 -7.54 4.60 -2.33
N VAL A 193 -6.78 3.64 -1.79
CA VAL A 193 -5.31 3.75 -1.75
C VAL A 193 -4.75 3.75 -3.16
N ALA A 194 -5.27 2.92 -4.07
CA ALA A 194 -4.86 2.92 -5.48
C ALA A 194 -5.09 4.29 -6.14
N LEU A 195 -6.27 4.89 -5.93
CA LEU A 195 -6.60 6.22 -6.45
C LEU A 195 -5.64 7.30 -5.93
N LEU A 196 -5.40 7.34 -4.61
CA LEU A 196 -4.54 8.35 -3.99
C LEU A 196 -3.06 8.15 -4.32
N PHE A 197 -2.61 6.89 -4.41
CA PHE A 197 -1.21 6.57 -4.63
C PHE A 197 -0.79 6.71 -6.10
N THR A 198 -1.68 6.46 -7.07
CA THR A 198 -1.37 6.56 -8.50
C THR A 198 -0.75 7.91 -8.91
N PRO A 199 -1.31 9.09 -8.56
CA PRO A 199 -0.69 10.37 -8.89
C PRO A 199 0.66 10.56 -8.17
N VAL A 200 0.80 10.11 -6.92
CA VAL A 200 2.06 10.15 -6.17
C VAL A 200 3.13 9.30 -6.87
N LEU A 201 2.77 8.10 -7.33
CA LEU A 201 3.65 7.21 -8.08
C LEU A 201 4.05 7.81 -9.43
N GLY A 202 3.12 8.49 -10.11
CA GLY A 202 3.39 9.23 -11.35
C GLY A 202 4.40 10.36 -11.13
N LEU A 203 4.20 11.20 -10.11
CA LEU A 203 5.15 12.26 -9.74
C LEU A 203 6.51 11.69 -9.36
N TYR A 204 6.54 10.59 -8.60
CA TYR A 204 7.77 9.91 -8.25
C TYR A 204 8.51 9.36 -9.48
N LEU A 205 7.80 8.76 -10.44
CA LEU A 205 8.37 8.30 -11.71
C LEU A 205 8.97 9.46 -12.51
N LEU A 206 8.28 10.59 -12.59
CA LEU A 206 8.78 11.81 -13.25
C LEU A 206 10.05 12.31 -12.56
N PHE A 207 10.05 12.40 -11.24
CA PHE A 207 11.22 12.76 -10.45
C PHE A 207 12.42 11.84 -10.72
N LEU A 208 12.20 10.52 -10.75
CA LEU A 208 13.26 9.54 -11.06
C LEU A 208 13.82 9.70 -12.47
N ALA A 209 12.95 9.96 -13.46
CA ALA A 209 13.35 10.20 -14.83
C ALA A 209 14.22 11.45 -14.94
N CYS A 210 13.82 12.56 -14.30
CA CYS A 210 14.59 13.80 -14.22
C CYS A 210 15.95 13.57 -13.54
N ARG A 211 15.99 12.88 -12.40
CA ARG A 211 17.26 12.59 -11.70
C ARG A 211 18.21 11.75 -12.52
N ARG A 212 17.70 10.74 -13.22
CA ARG A 212 18.53 9.90 -14.08
C ARG A 212 19.14 10.68 -15.24
N LEU A 213 18.36 11.58 -15.85
CA LEU A 213 18.85 12.47 -16.89
C LEU A 213 19.94 13.42 -16.38
N ALA A 214 19.81 13.90 -15.14
CA ALA A 214 20.80 14.80 -14.53
C ALA A 214 22.11 14.08 -14.14
N SER A 215 22.05 12.79 -13.78
CA SER A 215 23.23 12.00 -13.40
C SER A 215 24.12 11.53 -14.55
N GLU A 216 23.66 11.59 -15.80
CA GLU A 216 24.46 11.19 -16.96
C GLU A 216 25.40 12.32 -17.39
N LYS A 217 26.71 12.06 -17.42
CA LYS A 217 27.69 12.99 -17.96
C LYS A 217 27.37 13.25 -19.44
N PRO A 218 27.38 14.51 -19.93
CA PRO A 218 27.29 14.76 -21.36
C PRO A 218 28.45 14.03 -22.06
N PRO A 219 28.25 13.47 -23.26
CA PRO A 219 29.32 12.77 -23.97
C PRO A 219 30.52 13.71 -24.13
N LEU A 220 31.65 13.34 -23.53
CA LEU A 220 32.92 14.03 -23.72
C LEU A 220 33.31 13.86 -25.19
N PHE A 221 33.35 14.98 -25.93
CA PHE A 221 33.95 15.12 -27.26
C PHE A 221 33.45 14.18 -28.36
N SER A 222 32.47 14.67 -29.14
CA SER A 222 32.54 14.55 -30.60
C SER A 222 32.81 15.96 -31.13
N SER A 223 34.04 16.18 -31.56
CA SER A 223 34.48 17.42 -32.21
C SER A 223 33.72 17.63 -33.52
N ALA A 224 33.42 18.90 -33.80
CA ALA A 224 32.97 19.43 -35.09
C ALA A 224 31.55 19.05 -35.53
N SER A 225 30.57 19.86 -35.10
CA SER A 225 29.80 20.68 -36.05
C SER A 225 28.81 21.55 -35.27
N LEU A 226 28.75 22.82 -35.64
CA LEU A 226 27.74 23.78 -35.22
C LEU A 226 26.36 23.25 -35.64
N ARG A 227 25.69 22.51 -34.76
CA ARG A 227 24.25 22.33 -34.82
C ARG A 227 23.65 23.02 -33.60
N PRO A 228 22.69 23.94 -33.79
CA PRO A 228 22.06 24.59 -32.67
C PRO A 228 21.36 23.52 -31.82
N PHE A 229 21.55 23.71 -30.53
CA PHE A 229 20.83 23.17 -29.39
C PHE A 229 19.43 22.58 -29.71
N SER A 230 19.08 21.52 -28.97
CA SER A 230 17.74 20.92 -28.80
C SER A 230 17.47 19.69 -29.67
N PHE A 231 17.70 18.45 -29.17
CA PHE A 231 16.76 17.29 -29.30
C PHE A 231 17.17 15.87 -28.78
N PRO A 232 18.27 15.56 -28.05
CA PRO A 232 18.47 14.17 -27.61
C PRO A 232 17.79 13.82 -26.26
N ARG A 233 17.47 14.81 -25.41
CA ARG A 233 16.95 14.56 -24.05
C ARG A 233 15.54 13.95 -24.04
N GLY A 234 14.68 14.35 -24.98
CA GLY A 234 13.31 13.83 -25.07
C GLY A 234 13.24 12.34 -25.40
N LYS A 235 13.93 11.89 -26.46
CA LYS A 235 13.97 10.46 -26.85
C LYS A 235 14.59 9.58 -25.77
N LEU A 236 15.63 10.07 -25.09
CA LEU A 236 16.24 9.35 -23.98
C LEU A 236 15.29 9.25 -22.79
N CYS A 237 14.60 10.34 -22.44
CA CYS A 237 13.57 10.37 -21.39
C CYS A 237 12.45 9.36 -21.67
N VAL A 238 11.87 9.39 -22.88
CA VAL A 238 10.83 8.45 -23.31
C VAL A 238 11.30 7.00 -23.15
N ARG A 239 12.50 6.67 -23.63
CA ARG A 239 13.07 5.31 -23.50
C ARG A 239 13.23 4.86 -22.04
N ARG A 240 13.52 5.78 -21.10
CA ARG A 240 13.63 5.45 -19.67
C ARG A 240 12.27 5.21 -19.01
N LEU A 241 11.21 5.81 -19.54
CA LEU A 241 9.85 5.64 -19.04
C LEU A 241 9.18 4.38 -19.59
N LEU A 242 9.65 3.81 -20.71
CA LEU A 242 9.03 2.64 -21.33
C LEU A 242 8.89 1.44 -20.39
N ALA A 243 9.95 1.04 -19.68
CA ALA A 243 9.91 -0.11 -18.80
C ALA A 243 8.96 0.08 -17.60
N PRO A 244 9.06 1.15 -16.78
CA PRO A 244 8.10 1.37 -15.71
C PRO A 244 6.67 1.60 -16.24
N ALA A 245 6.49 2.32 -17.35
CA ALA A 245 5.16 2.51 -17.95
C ALA A 245 4.54 1.19 -18.41
N ALA A 246 5.33 0.32 -19.07
CA ALA A 246 4.88 -1.02 -19.45
C ALA A 246 4.49 -1.84 -18.21
N GLY A 247 5.26 -1.75 -17.14
CA GLY A 247 4.94 -2.38 -15.86
C GLY A 247 3.62 -1.87 -15.27
N LEU A 248 3.41 -0.55 -15.23
CA LEU A 248 2.18 0.05 -14.70
C LEU A 248 0.95 -0.32 -15.54
N VAL A 249 1.07 -0.24 -16.88
CA VAL A 249 0.00 -0.64 -17.81
C VAL A 249 -0.34 -2.12 -17.64
N LEU A 250 0.67 -2.99 -17.57
CA LEU A 250 0.46 -4.41 -17.31
C LEU A 250 -0.17 -4.64 -15.93
N GLY A 251 0.18 -3.84 -14.92
CA GLY A 251 -0.45 -3.91 -13.61
C GLY A 251 -1.96 -3.62 -13.65
N VAL A 252 -2.38 -2.57 -14.35
CA VAL A 252 -3.81 -2.30 -14.59
C VAL A 252 -4.46 -3.44 -15.36
N ALA A 253 -3.79 -3.96 -16.39
CA ALA A 253 -4.29 -5.09 -17.18
C ALA A 253 -4.48 -6.36 -16.33
N LEU A 254 -3.55 -6.66 -15.41
CA LEU A 254 -3.65 -7.79 -14.49
C LEU A 254 -4.81 -7.62 -13.48
N ALA A 255 -5.12 -6.39 -13.08
CA ALA A 255 -6.25 -6.07 -12.21
C ALA A 255 -7.57 -5.83 -12.99
N ALA A 256 -7.56 -5.93 -14.32
CA ALA A 256 -8.71 -5.55 -15.16
C ALA A 256 -9.95 -6.39 -14.91
N PHE A 257 -9.80 -7.65 -14.49
CA PHE A 257 -10.91 -8.54 -14.14
C PHE A 257 -11.78 -7.99 -12.99
N PHE A 258 -11.20 -7.12 -12.16
CA PHE A 258 -11.87 -6.41 -11.06
C PHE A 258 -12.15 -4.95 -11.42
N ILE A 259 -11.18 -4.22 -11.97
CA ILE A 259 -11.33 -2.79 -12.29
C ILE A 259 -12.46 -2.55 -13.30
N LEU A 260 -12.54 -3.35 -14.38
CA LEU A 260 -13.54 -3.15 -15.42
C LEU A 260 -14.97 -3.32 -14.91
N PRO A 261 -15.37 -4.43 -14.25
CA PRO A 261 -16.71 -4.54 -13.71
C PRO A 261 -16.97 -3.50 -12.62
N ALA A 262 -16.01 -3.24 -11.73
CA ALA A 262 -16.18 -2.21 -10.69
C ALA A 262 -16.52 -0.84 -11.28
N LEU A 263 -15.89 -0.45 -12.39
CA LEU A 263 -16.18 0.82 -13.07
C LEU A 263 -17.50 0.77 -13.86
N LEU A 264 -17.69 -0.24 -14.71
CA LEU A 264 -18.82 -0.32 -15.63
C LEU A 264 -20.15 -0.59 -14.90
N GLU A 265 -20.10 -1.32 -13.79
CA GLU A 265 -21.25 -1.74 -13.01
C GLU A 265 -21.50 -0.84 -11.80
N SER A 266 -20.59 0.10 -11.48
CA SER A 266 -20.78 1.09 -10.39
C SER A 266 -22.07 1.91 -10.50
N LYS A 267 -22.58 2.09 -11.73
CA LYS A 267 -23.85 2.79 -12.00
C LYS A 267 -25.08 2.05 -11.47
N PHE A 268 -24.97 0.74 -11.20
CA PHE A 268 -26.05 -0.07 -10.66
C PHE A 268 -26.05 -0.11 -9.12
N VAL A 269 -25.06 0.52 -8.48
CA VAL A 269 -24.92 0.58 -7.03
C VAL A 269 -25.30 1.97 -6.55
N ASN A 270 -26.08 2.04 -5.46
CA ASN A 270 -26.38 3.32 -4.81
C ASN A 270 -25.10 3.86 -4.15
N ARG A 271 -24.53 4.91 -4.75
CA ARG A 271 -23.31 5.58 -4.27
C ARG A 271 -23.60 6.86 -3.50
N GLU A 272 -24.85 7.34 -3.48
CA GLU A 272 -25.22 8.58 -2.77
C GLU A 272 -24.96 8.44 -1.27
N GLN A 273 -25.11 7.23 -0.74
CA GLN A 273 -24.82 6.90 0.66
C GLN A 273 -23.33 6.96 1.01
N TRP A 274 -22.41 7.02 0.03
CA TRP A 274 -20.96 6.99 0.30
C TRP A 274 -20.33 8.37 0.45
N TYR A 275 -21.09 9.44 0.16
CA TYR A 275 -20.60 10.82 0.22
C TYR A 275 -21.61 11.76 0.89
N GLY A 276 -22.63 11.22 1.55
CA GLY A 276 -23.69 11.98 2.19
C GLY A 276 -23.97 11.51 3.61
N GLY A 277 -24.64 12.36 4.40
CA GLY A 277 -24.87 12.10 5.82
C GLY A 277 -23.55 11.97 6.57
N TYR A 278 -23.37 10.86 7.31
CA TYR A 278 -22.11 10.58 8.00
C TYR A 278 -20.91 10.45 7.06
N TYR A 279 -21.10 10.13 5.78
CA TYR A 279 -19.97 9.96 4.86
C TYR A 279 -19.64 11.23 4.05
N ASP A 280 -20.21 12.38 4.39
CA ASP A 280 -19.82 13.65 3.77
C ASP A 280 -18.38 14.00 4.16
N PHE A 281 -17.48 13.96 3.18
CA PHE A 281 -16.06 14.18 3.42
C PHE A 281 -15.73 15.59 3.95
N HIS A 282 -16.62 16.58 3.76
CA HIS A 282 -16.42 17.93 4.29
C HIS A 282 -16.37 17.96 5.81
N ASP A 283 -17.05 17.03 6.47
CA ASP A 283 -17.07 16.93 7.93
C ASP A 283 -15.83 16.23 8.50
N HIS A 284 -15.05 15.56 7.64
CA HIS A 284 -13.95 14.67 8.05
C HIS A 284 -12.56 15.19 7.66
N PHE A 285 -12.43 16.49 7.37
CA PHE A 285 -11.12 17.10 7.16
C PHE A 285 -10.30 17.13 8.45
N VAL A 286 -9.06 16.62 8.38
CA VAL A 286 -8.13 16.61 9.52
C VAL A 286 -7.59 18.01 9.75
N TYR A 287 -7.82 18.54 10.95
CA TYR A 287 -7.28 19.82 11.39
C TYR A 287 -5.79 19.67 11.70
N PHE A 288 -5.00 20.70 11.36
CA PHE A 288 -3.54 20.67 11.53
C PHE A 288 -3.09 20.28 12.95
N ALA A 289 -3.80 20.74 13.98
CA ALA A 289 -3.50 20.40 15.38
C ALA A 289 -3.70 18.90 15.70
N GLN A 290 -4.65 18.22 15.06
CA GLN A 290 -4.91 16.79 15.28
C GLN A 290 -3.75 15.90 14.81
N LEU A 291 -2.93 16.38 13.87
CA LEU A 291 -1.72 15.68 13.42
C LEU A 291 -0.66 15.54 14.52
N PHE A 292 -0.75 16.34 15.58
CA PHE A 292 0.20 16.35 16.70
C PHE A 292 -0.46 16.01 18.04
N ASP A 293 -1.74 15.64 18.02
CA ASP A 293 -2.47 15.24 19.22
C ASP A 293 -2.03 13.83 19.65
N PRO A 294 -1.45 13.63 20.85
CA PRO A 294 -1.00 12.32 21.28
C PRO A 294 -2.14 11.39 21.70
N ARG A 295 -3.38 11.88 21.79
CA ARG A 295 -4.54 11.07 22.21
C ARG A 295 -4.71 9.87 21.29
N TRP A 296 -4.91 8.70 21.90
CA TRP A 296 -5.26 7.48 21.21
C TRP A 296 -6.68 7.07 21.61
N GLY A 297 -7.56 6.91 20.63
CA GLY A 297 -8.93 6.51 20.87
C GLY A 297 -9.42 5.48 19.86
N PHE A 298 -10.55 4.87 20.18
CA PHE A 298 -11.17 3.78 19.42
C PHE A 298 -12.50 4.21 18.78
N GLY A 299 -12.83 5.50 18.85
CA GLY A 299 -14.03 6.05 18.23
C GLY A 299 -13.92 6.14 16.72
N ILE A 300 -14.95 6.71 16.10
CA ILE A 300 -15.03 6.95 14.66
C ILE A 300 -14.74 8.42 14.37
N SER A 301 -14.53 8.76 13.09
CA SER A 301 -14.37 10.15 12.74
C SER A 301 -15.63 10.97 13.02
N THR A 302 -15.49 12.20 13.49
CA THR A 302 -16.62 13.08 13.80
C THR A 302 -16.37 14.50 13.31
N PRO A 303 -17.42 15.27 12.94
CA PRO A 303 -17.27 16.67 12.56
C PRO A 303 -16.54 17.50 13.62
N GLY A 304 -15.50 18.21 13.19
CA GLY A 304 -14.73 19.15 14.03
C GLY A 304 -13.44 18.58 14.64
N PRO A 305 -12.74 19.36 15.47
CA PRO A 305 -11.38 19.04 15.91
C PRO A 305 -11.29 18.03 17.06
N ASN A 306 -12.43 17.65 17.67
CA ASN A 306 -12.49 16.80 18.86
C ASN A 306 -12.78 15.34 18.52
N ASP A 307 -12.15 14.87 17.46
CA ASP A 307 -12.32 13.51 16.96
C ASP A 307 -11.81 12.46 17.97
N PRO A 308 -12.59 11.42 18.30
CA PRO A 308 -12.13 10.32 19.13
C PRO A 308 -11.20 9.34 18.38
N LEU A 309 -11.07 9.45 17.06
CA LEU A 309 -10.07 8.76 16.25
C LEU A 309 -8.76 9.57 16.21
N SER A 310 -7.63 8.87 16.27
CA SER A 310 -6.30 9.52 16.22
C SER A 310 -5.80 9.72 14.79
N TYR A 311 -5.44 10.94 14.40
CA TYR A 311 -4.79 11.25 13.11
C TYR A 311 -3.31 11.57 13.22
N GLN A 312 -2.71 11.27 14.37
CA GLN A 312 -1.38 11.75 14.69
C GLN A 312 -0.32 11.21 13.72
N LEU A 313 0.61 12.08 13.32
CA LEU A 313 1.83 11.69 12.60
C LEU A 313 2.81 10.95 13.51
N GLY A 314 2.68 11.15 14.83
CA GLY A 314 3.57 10.62 15.84
C GLY A 314 4.78 11.53 16.04
N LEU A 315 4.90 12.13 17.23
CA LEU A 315 5.98 13.06 17.55
C LEU A 315 7.36 12.44 17.31
N ALA A 316 7.54 11.16 17.63
CA ALA A 316 8.80 10.44 17.39
C ALA A 316 9.18 10.43 15.90
N LEU A 317 8.22 10.19 15.00
CA LEU A 317 8.49 10.20 13.56
C LEU A 317 8.82 11.59 13.05
N VAL A 318 8.10 12.61 13.52
CA VAL A 318 8.36 14.01 13.16
C VAL A 318 9.76 14.43 13.61
N VAL A 319 10.16 14.09 14.84
CA VAL A 319 11.49 14.39 15.37
C VAL A 319 12.58 13.65 14.57
N LEU A 320 12.38 12.36 14.28
CA LEU A 320 13.31 11.57 13.46
C LEU A 320 13.48 12.17 12.06
N ALA A 321 12.37 12.61 11.43
CA ALA A 321 12.40 13.26 10.12
C ALA A 321 13.14 14.61 10.18
N ALA A 322 12.90 15.42 11.20
CA ALA A 322 13.58 16.71 11.40
C ALA A 322 15.09 16.52 11.62
N LEU A 323 15.49 15.57 12.47
CA LEU A 323 16.89 15.23 12.70
C LEU A 323 17.56 14.71 11.41
N ALA A 324 16.89 13.85 10.65
CA ALA A 324 17.39 13.38 9.37
C ALA A 324 17.60 14.53 8.38
N GLY A 325 16.65 15.46 8.27
CA GLY A 325 16.77 16.65 7.44
C GLY A 325 17.91 17.57 7.86
N TRP A 326 18.09 17.78 9.17
CA TRP A 326 19.19 18.60 9.71
C TRP A 326 20.57 17.97 9.45
N VAL A 327 20.70 16.66 9.65
CA VAL A 327 21.94 15.92 9.34
C VAL A 327 22.24 15.99 7.84
N TRP A 328 21.21 15.89 6.98
CA TRP A 328 21.39 15.98 5.54
C TRP A 328 21.83 17.39 5.10
N TRP A 329 21.24 18.45 5.68
CA TRP A 329 21.60 19.84 5.39
C TRP A 329 23.05 20.17 5.76
N LYS A 330 23.59 19.55 6.80
CA LYS A 330 24.98 19.76 7.24
C LYS A 330 26.03 19.05 6.40
N ARG A 331 25.63 18.12 5.52
CA ARG A 331 26.53 17.37 4.64
C ARG A 331 26.63 18.03 3.27
#